data_AF-A0AAU7Q846-F1
#
_entry.id   AF-A0AAU7Q846-F1
#
_cell.length_a   1.000
_cell.length_b   1.000
_cell.length_c   1.000
_cell.angle_alpha   90.00
_cell.angle_beta   90.00
_cell.angle_gamma   90.00
#
_symmetry.space_group_name_H-M   'P 1'
#
loop_
_entity.id
_entity.type
_entity.pdbx_description
1 polymer ?
#
loop_
_entity_poly.entity_id
_entity_poly.type
_entity_poly.pdbx_seq_one_letter_code
_entity_poly.pdbx_strand_id
1 'polypeptide(L)' 'MAQQVLAGKKVPKVIHMPLLKIKVGDLDQWIAATPDGSVATSVYSREWTESLIQANLNNTELPESPLPAGNK' A
#
# COMPACT_ATOMS: atom_id res chain seq x y z
N MET A 1 -8.54 -2.02 -6.16
CA MET A 1 -8.56 -3.41 -6.69
C MET A 1 -9.78 -3.72 -7.55
N ALA A 2 -11.00 -3.57 -7.04
CA ALA A 2 -12.22 -3.82 -7.84
C ALA A 2 -12.22 -3.08 -9.19
N GLN A 3 -11.72 -1.85 -9.25
CA GLN A 3 -11.60 -1.06 -10.49
C GLN A 3 -10.70 -1.71 -11.57
N GLN A 4 -9.62 -2.41 -11.19
CA GLN A 4 -8.71 -3.04 -12.18
C GLN A 4 -9.31 -4.32 -12.77
N VAL A 5 -10.09 -5.06 -11.97
CA VAL A 5 -10.86 -6.23 -12.43
C VAL A 5 -11.92 -5.80 -13.43
N LEU A 6 -12.66 -4.73 -13.12
CA LEU A 6 -13.68 -4.16 -14.02
C LEU A 6 -13.09 -3.58 -15.31
N ALA A 7 -11.82 -3.16 -15.28
CA ALA A 7 -11.08 -2.68 -16.46
C ALA A 7 -10.52 -3.80 -17.36
N GLY A 8 -10.84 -5.08 -17.09
CA GLY A 8 -10.40 -6.21 -17.90
C GLY A 8 -8.91 -6.55 -17.79
N LYS A 9 -8.19 -5.95 -16.83
CA LYS A 9 -6.78 -6.27 -16.61
C LYS A 9 -6.65 -7.62 -15.90
N LYS A 10 -5.62 -8.40 -16.27
CA LYS A 10 -5.27 -9.62 -15.55
C LYS A 10 -4.86 -9.25 -14.12
N VAL A 11 -5.66 -9.68 -13.15
CA VAL A 11 -5.37 -9.56 -11.72
C VAL A 11 -5.20 -10.99 -11.18
N PRO A 12 -4.13 -11.29 -10.43
CA PRO A 12 -3.95 -12.62 -9.89
C PRO A 12 -5.04 -12.93 -8.85
N LYS A 13 -5.46 -14.19 -8.77
CA LYS A 13 -6.51 -14.63 -7.84
C LYS A 13 -6.10 -14.50 -6.36
N VAL A 14 -4.81 -14.56 -6.10
CA VAL A 14 -4.18 -14.38 -4.79
C VAL A 14 -3.21 -13.21 -4.89
N ILE A 15 -3.22 -12.33 -3.90
CA ILE A 15 -2.35 -11.15 -3.84
C ILE A 15 -1.69 -11.11 -2.47
N HIS A 16 -0.37 -11.11 -2.47
CA HIS A 16 0.43 -10.89 -1.28
C HIS A 16 0.60 -9.38 -1.09
N MET A 17 0.08 -8.89 0.03
CA MET A 17 0.29 -7.53 0.49
C MET A 17 1.54 -7.47 1.37
N PRO A 18 2.41 -6.47 1.21
CA PRO A 18 3.49 -6.23 2.15
C PRO A 18 2.93 -5.83 3.52
N LEU A 19 3.63 -6.22 4.58
CA LEU A 19 3.36 -5.73 5.93
C LEU A 19 3.83 -4.28 6.06
N LEU A 20 3.07 -3.49 6.82
CA LEU A 20 3.47 -2.14 7.17
C LEU A 20 4.75 -2.18 8.02
N LYS A 21 5.82 -1.53 7.53
CA LYS A 21 7.08 -1.35 8.24
C LYS A 21 7.26 0.13 8.55
N ILE A 22 7.16 0.48 9.83
CA ILE A 22 7.43 1.85 10.30
C ILE A 22 8.91 1.93 10.68
N LYS A 23 9.67 2.74 9.95
CA LYS A 23 11.08 3.02 10.26
C LYS A 23 11.14 4.14 11.31
N VAL A 24 12.15 4.12 12.18
CA VAL A 24 12.30 5.13 13.26
C VAL A 24 12.31 6.56 12.71
N GLY A 25 12.92 6.78 11.54
CA GLY A 25 12.96 8.09 10.90
C GLY A 25 11.61 8.63 10.43
N ASP A 26 10.60 7.77 10.30
CA ASP A 26 9.25 8.15 9.84
C ASP A 26 8.23 8.15 10.98
N LEU A 27 8.64 7.81 12.21
CA LEU A 27 7.74 7.57 13.34
C LEU A 27 6.86 8.78 13.66
N ASP A 28 7.44 9.99 13.67
CA ASP A 28 6.69 11.22 13.98
C ASP A 28 5.60 11.49 12.94
N GLN A 29 5.87 11.20 11.65
CA GLN A 29 4.89 11.32 10.58
C GLN A 29 3.73 10.32 10.77
N TRP A 30 4.06 9.10 11.20
CA TRP A 30 3.06 8.07 11.51
C TRP A 30 2.20 8.42 12.72
N ILE A 31 2.79 8.99 13.77
CA ILE A 31 2.05 9.46 14.96
C ILE A 31 1.12 10.60 14.55
N ALA A 32 1.60 11.60 13.81
CA ALA A 32 0.80 12.75 13.41
C ALA A 32 -0.37 12.37 12.47
N ALA A 33 -0.22 11.33 11.66
CA ALA A 33 -1.23 10.89 10.72
C ALA A 33 -2.19 9.83 11.27
N THR A 34 -1.92 9.27 12.46
CA THR A 34 -2.75 8.24 13.10
C THR A 34 -3.62 8.88 14.17
N PRO A 35 -4.94 9.00 13.97
CA PRO A 35 -5.85 9.50 15.00
C PRO A 35 -5.77 8.68 16.30
N ASP A 36 -5.99 9.33 17.43
CA ASP A 36 -6.07 8.66 18.73
C ASP A 36 -7.13 7.55 18.71
N GLY A 37 -6.75 6.38 19.23
CA GLY A 37 -7.61 5.19 19.25
C GLY A 37 -7.75 4.46 17.90
N SER A 38 -7.02 4.89 16.87
CA SER A 38 -6.97 4.21 15.56
C SER A 38 -5.68 3.42 15.36
N VAL A 39 -5.56 2.76 14.20
CA VAL A 39 -4.36 2.03 13.79
C VAL A 39 -3.72 2.66 12.56
N ALA A 40 -2.39 2.75 12.58
CA ALA A 40 -1.60 3.27 11.48
C ALA A 40 -1.91 2.52 10.17
N THR A 41 -2.33 3.27 9.15
CA THR A 41 -2.70 2.70 7.85
C THR A 41 -2.11 3.54 6.72
N SER A 42 -1.39 2.89 5.81
CA SER A 42 -0.88 3.51 4.59
C SER A 42 -2.01 3.90 3.63
N VAL A 43 -1.81 4.97 2.88
CA VAL A 43 -2.72 5.34 1.77
C VAL A 43 -2.16 4.80 0.46
N TYR A 44 -2.88 3.86 -0.13
CA TYR A 44 -2.46 3.17 -1.35
C TYR A 44 -3.02 3.86 -2.59
N SER A 45 -2.16 4.55 -3.35
CA SER A 45 -2.56 5.15 -4.62
C SER A 45 -2.86 4.09 -5.69
N ARG A 46 -3.52 4.51 -6.78
CA ARG A 46 -3.78 3.62 -7.92
C ARG A 46 -2.47 3.13 -8.54
N GLU A 47 -1.48 4.00 -8.66
CA GLU A 47 -0.18 3.74 -9.27
C GLU A 47 0.63 2.74 -8.42
N TRP A 48 0.61 2.89 -7.09
CA TRP A 48 1.20 1.92 -6.18
C TRP A 48 0.50 0.56 -6.29
N THR A 49 -0.83 0.57 -6.34
CA THR A 49 -1.65 -0.64 -6.47
C THR A 49 -1.36 -1.38 -7.78
N GLU A 50 -1.16 -0.66 -8.88
CA GLU A 50 -0.75 -1.26 -10.16
C GLU A 50 0.64 -1.90 -10.07
N SER A 51 1.59 -1.24 -9.40
CA SER A 51 2.93 -1.78 -9.15
C SER A 51 2.89 -3.08 -8.34
N LEU A 52 2.04 -3.12 -7.31
CA LEU A 52 1.82 -4.32 -6.50
C LEU A 52 1.25 -5.48 -7.34
N ILE A 53 0.26 -5.20 -8.21
CA ILE A 53 -0.33 -6.21 -9.09
C ILE A 53 0.75 -6.78 -10.01
N GLN A 54 1.58 -5.93 -10.62
CA GLN A 54 2.67 -6.38 -11.49
C GLN A 54 3.69 -7.23 -10.72
N ALA A 55 4.05 -6.84 -9.50
CA ALA A 55 4.96 -7.62 -8.68
C ALA A 55 4.41 -9.02 -8.34
N ASN A 56 3.11 -9.11 -8.01
CA ASN A 56 2.44 -10.38 -7.75
C ASN A 56 2.31 -11.26 -9.01
N LEU A 57 2.05 -10.66 -10.18
CA LEU A 57 1.99 -11.40 -11.44
C LEU A 57 3.35 -11.97 -11.85
N ASN A 58 4.41 -11.21 -11.61
CA ASN A 58 5.76 -11.56 -12.03
C ASN A 58 6.57 -12.29 -10.95
N ASN A 59 5.98 -12.53 -9.77
CA ASN A 59 6.65 -13.10 -8.58
C ASN A 59 7.96 -12.37 -8.24
N THR A 60 7.96 -11.05 -8.37
CA THR A 60 9.10 -10.18 -8.02
C THR A 60 8.93 -9.59 -6.63
N GLU A 61 9.95 -8.86 -6.16
CA GLU A 61 9.89 -8.16 -4.88
C GLU A 61 8.68 -7.21 -4.81
N LEU A 62 7.98 -7.23 -3.66
CA LEU A 62 6.81 -6.40 -3.42
C LEU A 62 7.25 -4.96 -3.12
N PRO A 63 6.51 -3.95 -3.60
CA PRO A 63 6.81 -2.56 -3.27
C PRO A 63 6.67 -2.33 -1.76
N GLU A 64 7.51 -1.46 -1.18
CA GLU A 64 7.36 -1.04 0.22
C GLU A 64 6.00 -0.35 0.43
N SER A 65 5.43 -0.49 1.64
CA SER A 65 4.22 0.23 2.02
C SER A 65 4.46 1.74 1.93
N PRO A 66 3.56 2.50 1.30
CA PRO A 66 3.72 3.94 1.20
C PRO A 66 3.59 4.59 2.57
N LEU A 67 4.24 5.74 2.73
CA LEU A 67 4.09 6.61 3.89
C LEU A 67 2.60 7.01 4.09
N PRO A 68 2.20 7.39 5.31
CA PRO A 68 0.84 7.83 5.53
C PRO A 68 0.64 9.10 4.70
N ALA A 69 -0.59 9.32 4.21
CA ALA A 69 -0.90 10.57 3.55
C ALA A 69 -0.61 11.71 4.53
N GLY A 70 0.45 12.48 4.27
CA GLY A 70 0.74 13.66 5.07
C GLY A 70 -0.48 14.57 5.01
N ASN A 71 -1.00 14.95 6.17
CA ASN A 71 -1.97 16.04 6.25
C ASN A 71 -1.31 17.27 5.59
N LYS A 72 -1.88 17.73 4.47
CA LYS A 72 -1.56 19.06 3.93
C LYS A 72 -2.22 20.12 4.79
#